data_AF-A0A077D035-F1
#
_entry.id   AF-A0A077D035-F1
#
_cell.length_a   1.000
_cell.length_b   1.000
_cell.length_c   1.000
_cell.angle_alpha   90.00
_cell.angle_beta   90.00
_cell.angle_gamma   90.00
#
_symmetry.space_group_name_H-M   'P 1'
#
loop_
_entity.id
_entity.type
_entity.pdbx_description
1 polymer ?
#
loop_
_entity_poly.entity_id
_entity_poly.type
_entity_poly.pdbx_seq_one_letter_code
_entity_poly.pdbx_strand_id
1 'polypeptide(L)'
;LGAASSNPDTTEVGVVEEIKRLKPVIKALKEKGISISVDTFKPEVQSFCIEQKVDFINDIQGFPYPEIYSGLAKSDCKLVLMHSVQRIGAATKVETNPEEVFTSMMEFFKERIAAL
;
A
#
# COMPACT_ATOMS: atom_id res chain seq x y z
N LEU A 1 4.91 -4.24 -8.12
CA LEU A 1 5.77 -5.23 -7.45
C LEU A 1 5.12 -5.57 -6.11
N GLY A 2 4.74 -6.82 -5.88
CA GLY A 2 4.29 -7.30 -4.57
C GLY A 2 5.26 -8.34 -4.05
N ALA A 3 5.94 -8.07 -2.94
CA ALA A 3 6.90 -9.00 -2.34
C ALA A 3 6.27 -9.90 -1.24
N ALA A 4 5.05 -9.55 -0.84
CA ALA A 4 4.14 -10.35 -0.06
C ALA A 4 2.84 -10.52 -0.86
N SER A 5 2.22 -11.69 -0.74
CA SER A 5 0.88 -11.89 -1.31
C SER A 5 -0.15 -11.25 -0.38
N SER A 6 -1.10 -10.52 -0.96
CA SER A 6 -2.28 -9.98 -0.28
C SER A 6 -3.45 -10.97 -0.24
N ASN A 7 -3.25 -12.19 -0.76
CA ASN A 7 -4.25 -13.25 -0.76
C ASN A 7 -4.49 -13.79 0.68
N PRO A 8 -5.76 -13.92 1.11
CA PRO A 8 -6.13 -14.49 2.42
C PRO A 8 -5.47 -15.83 2.76
N ASP A 9 -5.16 -16.65 1.76
CA ASP A 9 -4.69 -18.03 1.92
C ASP A 9 -3.16 -18.13 2.03
N THR A 10 -2.43 -17.01 2.17
CA THR A 10 -0.95 -16.98 2.13
C THR A 10 -0.29 -16.65 3.46
N THR A 11 0.91 -17.20 3.69
CA THR A 11 1.70 -16.92 4.90
C THR A 11 2.22 -15.48 4.89
N GLU A 12 2.11 -14.82 6.04
CA GLU A 12 2.60 -13.47 6.22
C GLU A 12 4.12 -13.38 6.01
N VAL A 13 4.55 -12.39 5.23
CA VAL A 13 5.96 -12.06 5.03
C VAL A 13 6.29 -10.84 5.88
N GLY A 14 7.28 -10.97 6.76
CA GLY A 14 7.75 -9.86 7.61
C GLY A 14 8.48 -8.76 6.83
N VAL A 15 8.53 -7.57 7.41
CA VAL A 15 9.12 -6.34 6.81
C VAL A 15 10.51 -6.58 6.21
N VAL A 16 11.41 -7.23 6.96
CA VAL A 16 12.80 -7.45 6.54
C VAL A 16 12.89 -8.28 5.27
N GLU A 17 12.09 -9.34 5.18
CA GLU A 17 12.08 -10.24 4.02
C GLU A 17 11.41 -9.56 2.80
N GLU A 18 10.38 -8.75 3.03
CA GLU A 18 9.74 -7.96 1.97
C GLU A 18 10.72 -6.97 1.34
N ILE A 19 11.44 -6.19 2.16
CA ILE A 19 12.48 -5.25 1.69
C ILE A 19 13.60 -5.99 0.96
N LYS A 20 14.04 -7.14 1.49
CA LYS A 20 15.09 -7.96 0.86
C LYS A 20 14.69 -8.43 -0.54
N ARG A 21 13.42 -8.79 -0.75
CA ARG A 21 12.87 -9.18 -2.07
C ARG A 21 12.73 -7.99 -3.01
N LEU A 22 12.28 -6.84 -2.50
CA LEU A 22 12.03 -5.63 -3.30
C LEU A 22 13.33 -4.97 -3.78
N LYS A 23 14.32 -4.82 -2.88
CA LYS A 23 15.53 -4.04 -3.11
C LYS A 23 16.27 -4.35 -4.42
N PRO A 24 16.61 -5.62 -4.77
CA PRO A 24 17.33 -5.90 -6.01
C PRO A 24 16.48 -5.62 -7.26
N VAL A 25 15.17 -5.86 -7.19
CA VAL A 25 14.24 -5.65 -8.31
C VAL A 25 14.02 -4.17 -8.57
N ILE A 26 13.78 -3.38 -7.52
CA ILE A 26 13.64 -1.92 -7.63
C ILE A 26 14.89 -1.32 -8.26
N LYS A 27 16.08 -1.68 -7.77
CA LYS A 27 17.34 -1.19 -8.31
C LYS A 27 17.45 -1.45 -9.82
N ALA A 28 17.25 -2.70 -10.24
CA ALA A 28 17.39 -3.11 -11.64
C ALA A 28 16.36 -2.44 -12.58
N LEU A 29 15.13 -2.21 -12.11
CA LEU A 29 14.10 -1.55 -12.91
C LEU A 29 14.36 -0.04 -13.03
N LYS A 30 14.82 0.60 -11.94
CA LYS A 30 15.19 2.02 -11.95
C LYS A 30 16.37 2.32 -12.87
N GLU A 31 17.38 1.46 -12.89
CA GLU A 31 18.51 1.58 -13.82
C GLU A 31 18.07 1.55 -15.30
N LYS A 32 16.92 0.94 -15.58
CA LYS A 32 16.31 0.89 -16.91
C LYS A 32 15.30 2.02 -17.17
N GLY A 33 15.11 2.93 -16.22
CA GLY A 33 14.12 4.01 -16.32
C GLY A 33 12.66 3.52 -16.35
N ILE A 34 12.39 2.33 -15.83
CA ILE A 34 11.03 1.76 -15.78
C ILE A 34 10.31 2.28 -14.55
N SER A 35 9.08 2.78 -14.73
CA SER A 35 8.23 3.24 -13.64
C SER A 35 7.78 2.07 -12.75
N ILE A 36 7.80 2.27 -11.43
CA ILE A 36 7.58 1.23 -10.42
C ILE A 36 6.41 1.58 -9.52
N SER A 37 5.43 0.68 -9.47
CA SER A 37 4.43 0.62 -8.40
C SER A 37 4.78 -0.50 -7.43
N VAL A 38 4.75 -0.25 -6.12
CA VAL A 38 4.92 -1.27 -5.07
C VAL A 38 3.60 -1.49 -4.34
N ASP A 39 3.19 -2.75 -4.21
CA ASP A 39 2.01 -3.19 -3.45
C ASP A 39 2.46 -3.57 -2.05
N THR A 40 2.15 -2.71 -1.08
CA THR A 40 2.50 -2.90 0.34
C THR A 40 1.66 -1.99 1.25
N PHE A 41 1.27 -2.53 2.41
CA PHE A 41 0.50 -1.82 3.44
C PHE A 41 1.32 -1.59 4.73
N LYS A 42 2.59 -2.04 4.78
CA LYS A 42 3.42 -1.94 5.99
C LYS A 42 4.17 -0.60 6.01
N PRO A 43 3.99 0.27 7.02
CA PRO A 43 4.62 1.59 7.09
C PRO A 43 6.14 1.60 6.86
N GLU A 44 6.84 0.60 7.37
CA GLU A 44 8.30 0.49 7.22
C GLU A 44 8.71 0.16 5.79
N VAL A 45 7.93 -0.67 5.09
CA VAL A 45 8.18 -0.99 3.68
C VAL A 45 7.80 0.20 2.79
N GLN A 46 6.73 0.93 3.13
CA GLN A 46 6.33 2.17 2.46
C GLN A 46 7.42 3.24 2.59
N SER A 47 7.97 3.41 3.79
CA SER A 47 9.11 4.32 4.04
C SER A 47 10.33 3.95 3.21
N PHE A 48 10.68 2.67 3.15
CA PHE A 48 11.74 2.18 2.27
C PHE A 48 11.46 2.51 0.79
N CYS A 49 10.21 2.35 0.33
CA CYS A 49 9.82 2.67 -1.05
C CYS A 49 9.98 4.16 -1.37
N ILE A 50 9.61 5.04 -0.43
CA ILE A 50 9.81 6.48 -0.54
C ILE A 50 11.31 6.80 -0.69
N GLU A 51 12.16 6.20 0.14
CA GLU A 51 13.62 6.39 0.06
C GLU A 51 14.21 5.91 -1.27
N GLN A 52 13.68 4.81 -1.82
CA GLN A 52 14.09 4.32 -3.15
C GLN A 52 13.52 5.18 -4.30
N LYS A 53 12.66 6.16 -4.01
CA LYS A 53 11.95 6.99 -4.99
C LYS A 53 11.23 6.14 -6.04
N VAL A 54 10.37 5.24 -5.57
CA VAL A 54 9.43 4.53 -6.46
C VAL A 54 8.31 5.48 -6.88
N ASP A 55 7.74 5.25 -8.06
CA ASP A 55 6.76 6.14 -8.67
C ASP A 55 5.38 6.03 -7.99
N PHE A 56 4.99 4.83 -7.55
CA PHE A 56 3.71 4.59 -6.89
C PHE A 56 3.84 3.66 -5.69
N ILE A 57 3.05 3.93 -4.65
CA ILE A 57 2.74 2.98 -3.59
C ILE A 57 1.24 2.65 -3.67
N ASN A 58 0.93 1.36 -3.68
CA ASN A 58 -0.43 0.83 -3.63
C ASN A 58 -0.66 0.19 -2.27
N ASP A 59 -1.52 0.81 -1.48
CA ASP A 59 -1.85 0.34 -0.14
C ASP A 59 -3.31 -0.11 -0.09
N ILE A 60 -3.48 -1.42 0.07
CA ILE A 60 -4.79 -2.06 0.17
C ILE A 60 -5.62 -1.61 1.38
N GLN A 61 -4.97 -1.03 2.40
CA GLN A 61 -5.62 -0.48 3.61
C GLN A 61 -5.83 1.04 3.51
N GLY A 62 -5.34 1.67 2.44
CA GLY A 62 -5.44 3.11 2.20
C GLY A 62 -4.68 3.98 3.18
N PHE A 63 -3.43 3.62 3.48
CA PHE A 63 -2.50 4.44 4.26
C PHE A 63 -3.05 4.85 5.63
N PRO A 64 -3.56 3.93 6.48
CA PRO A 64 -4.21 4.31 7.73
C PRO A 64 -3.23 4.88 8.79
N TYR A 65 -1.93 4.78 8.54
CA TYR A 65 -0.84 5.04 9.48
C TYR A 65 -0.25 6.46 9.32
N PRO A 66 -0.52 7.42 10.23
CA PRO A 66 -0.08 8.81 10.08
C PRO A 66 1.43 9.03 10.09
N GLU A 67 2.20 8.10 10.66
CA GLU A 67 3.66 8.18 10.78
C GLU A 67 4.38 8.31 9.43
N ILE A 68 3.77 7.83 8.34
CA ILE A 68 4.35 7.92 6.99
C ILE A 68 3.94 9.19 6.23
N TYR A 69 2.94 9.95 6.67
CA TYR A 69 2.37 11.05 5.88
C TYR A 69 3.38 12.15 5.58
N SER A 70 4.24 12.50 6.53
CA SER A 70 5.30 13.50 6.29
C SER A 70 6.29 13.02 5.22
N GLY A 71 6.56 11.72 5.15
CA GLY A 71 7.39 11.12 4.12
C GLY A 71 6.72 11.15 2.76
N LEU A 72 5.44 10.75 2.70
CA LEU A 72 4.65 10.78 1.47
C LEU A 72 4.56 12.21 0.90
N ALA A 73 4.20 13.18 1.73
CA ALA A 73 4.03 14.58 1.32
C ALA A 73 5.32 15.25 0.82
N LYS A 74 6.49 14.76 1.24
CA LYS A 74 7.81 15.24 0.77
C LYS A 74 8.32 14.49 -0.47
N SER A 75 7.63 13.43 -0.88
CA SER A 75 8.03 12.59 -1.99
C SER A 75 7.24 12.94 -3.26
N ASP A 76 7.78 12.61 -4.42
CA ASP A 76 7.04 12.65 -5.69
C ASP A 76 6.22 11.36 -5.93
N CYS A 77 6.12 10.50 -4.91
CA CYS A 77 5.46 9.20 -5.01
C CYS A 77 3.93 9.38 -5.07
N LYS A 78 3.30 8.76 -6.07
CA LYS A 78 1.85 8.77 -6.23
C LYS A 78 1.21 7.65 -5.41
N LEU A 79 0.04 7.92 -4.87
CA LEU A 79 -0.67 7.00 -3.99
C LEU A 79 -1.82 6.33 -4.72
N VAL A 80 -1.91 5.00 -4.62
CA VAL A 80 -3.13 4.26 -4.97
C VAL A 80 -3.85 3.95 -3.67
N LEU A 81 -4.95 4.66 -3.43
CA LEU A 81 -5.86 4.43 -2.31
C LEU A 81 -6.87 3.35 -2.67
N MET A 82 -6.90 2.28 -1.88
CA MET A 82 -7.87 1.22 -2.04
C MET A 82 -8.80 1.15 -0.83
N HIS A 83 -10.09 0.97 -1.10
CA HIS A 83 -11.09 0.64 -0.07
C HIS A 83 -11.27 -0.88 -0.01
N SER A 84 -11.26 -1.43 1.19
CA SER A 84 -11.69 -2.80 1.48
C SER A 84 -12.69 -2.83 2.62
N VAL A 85 -13.62 -3.79 2.57
CA VAL A 85 -14.64 -4.00 3.63
C VAL A 85 -13.96 -4.20 4.98
N GLN A 86 -12.89 -5.00 5.01
CA GLN A 86 -11.97 -5.03 6.13
C GLN A 86 -10.96 -3.90 5.99
N ARG A 87 -10.96 -2.96 6.93
CA ARG A 87 -10.10 -1.76 6.89
C ARG A 87 -8.61 -2.05 7.12
N ILE A 88 -8.28 -2.99 8.01
CA ILE A 88 -6.92 -3.25 8.48
C ILE A 88 -6.61 -4.74 8.44
N GLY A 89 -5.38 -5.07 8.03
CA GLY A 89 -4.86 -6.43 7.97
C GLY A 89 -4.90 -7.06 6.58
N ALA A 90 -4.65 -8.37 6.53
CA ALA A 90 -4.77 -9.15 5.30
C ALA A 90 -6.22 -9.21 4.83
N ALA A 91 -6.45 -9.31 3.52
CA ALA A 91 -7.79 -9.40 2.95
C ALA A 91 -8.54 -10.64 3.48
N THR A 92 -9.84 -10.49 3.71
CA THR A 92 -10.75 -11.58 4.09
C THR A 92 -11.92 -11.68 3.10
N LYS A 93 -12.64 -12.82 3.17
CA LYS A 93 -13.86 -13.06 2.40
C LYS A 93 -15.04 -12.95 3.35
N VAL A 94 -15.82 -11.88 3.22
CA VAL A 94 -17.01 -11.60 4.04
C VAL A 94 -18.17 -11.28 3.10
N GLU A 95 -19.32 -11.89 3.33
CA GLU A 95 -20.55 -11.53 2.63
C GLU A 95 -21.09 -10.22 3.22
N THR A 96 -21.39 -9.23 2.38
CA THR A 96 -21.73 -7.88 2.84
C THR A 96 -22.83 -7.30 1.97
N ASN A 97 -23.72 -6.52 2.57
CA ASN A 97 -24.78 -5.82 1.87
C ASN A 97 -24.18 -4.76 0.91
N PRO A 98 -24.51 -4.78 -0.40
CA PRO A 98 -24.00 -3.79 -1.36
C PRO A 98 -24.23 -2.32 -0.99
N GLU A 99 -25.34 -1.99 -0.33
CA GLU A 99 -25.63 -0.60 0.10
C GLU A 99 -24.69 -0.13 1.20
N GLU A 100 -24.33 -1.02 2.13
CA GLU A 100 -23.34 -0.76 3.18
C GLU A 100 -21.93 -0.60 2.59
N VAL A 101 -21.60 -1.37 1.55
CA VAL A 101 -20.32 -1.23 0.83
C VAL A 101 -20.20 0.15 0.18
N PHE A 102 -21.24 0.64 -0.49
CA PHE A 102 -21.19 1.96 -1.12
C PHE A 102 -21.04 3.08 -0.08
N THR A 103 -21.81 3.02 1.00
CA THR A 103 -21.77 4.01 2.09
C THR A 103 -20.38 4.04 2.75
N SER A 104 -19.88 2.88 3.16
CA SER A 104 -18.56 2.75 3.81
C SER A 104 -17.39 3.14 2.92
N MET A 105 -17.51 2.93 1.60
CA MET A 105 -16.54 3.37 0.60
C MET A 105 -16.51 4.90 0.48
N MET A 106 -17.66 5.55 0.43
CA MET A 106 -17.74 7.02 0.36
C MET A 106 -17.17 7.69 1.61
N GLU A 107 -17.52 7.17 2.79
CA GLU A 107 -16.97 7.65 4.07
C GLU A 107 -15.46 7.47 4.13
N PHE A 108 -14.96 6.31 3.69
CA PHE A 108 -13.53 6.03 3.62
C PHE A 108 -12.78 7.04 2.77
N PHE A 109 -13.18 7.23 1.50
CA PHE A 109 -12.44 8.13 0.62
C PHE A 109 -12.50 9.57 1.12
N LYS A 110 -13.62 9.99 1.72
CA LYS A 110 -13.72 11.31 2.36
C LYS A 110 -12.71 11.47 3.50
N GLU A 111 -12.62 10.49 4.39
CA GLU A 111 -11.69 10.50 5.53
C GLU A 111 -10.23 10.47 5.07
N ARG A 112 -9.92 9.67 4.05
CA ARG A 112 -8.56 9.49 3.56
C ARG A 112 -8.04 10.66 2.76
N ILE A 113 -8.86 11.25 1.89
CA ILE A 113 -8.51 12.47 1.16
C ILE A 113 -8.32 13.65 2.11
N ALA A 114 -9.04 13.70 3.23
CA ALA A 114 -8.87 14.77 4.21
C ALA A 114 -7.56 14.66 5.03
N ALA A 115 -6.99 13.45 5.11
CA ALA A 115 -5.86 13.17 5.98
C ALA A 115 -4.50 13.11 5.25
N LEU A 116 -4.52 12.76 3.96
CA LEU A 116 -3.34 12.67 3.08
C LEU A 116 -3.12 13.99 2.34
#